data_AF-A0A5S3SAK3-F1
#
_entry.id   AF-A0A5S3SAK3-F1
#
_cell.length_a   1.000
_cell.length_b   1.000
_cell.length_c   1.000
_cell.angle_alpha   90.00
_cell.angle_beta   90.00
_cell.angle_gamma   90.00
#
_symmetry.space_group_name_H-M   'P 1'
#
loop_
_entity.id
_entity.type
_entity.pdbx_description
1 polymer ?
#
loop_
_entity_poly.entity_id
_entity_poly.type
_entity_poly.pdbx_seq_one_letter_code
_entity_poly.pdbx_strand_id
1 'polypeptide(L)'
;PSITFKSNPNIGKIPLSIVAIKRVITNMIGNARRYSEGDIEVLSYFNSNKKYAVIEVKDNGPGIPESELESVFEPFKQGDAARGSEGSGLGLAIIKRIVDM
;
A
#
# COMPACT_ATOMS: atom_id res chain seq x y z
N PRO A 1 14.59 -8.07 -0.14
CA PRO A 1 13.82 -7.51 -1.28
C PRO A 1 14.46 -6.25 -1.86
N SER A 2 14.76 -6.25 -3.16
CA SER A 2 15.06 -5.01 -3.88
C SER A 2 13.76 -4.23 -4.11
N ILE A 3 13.85 -2.89 -4.21
CA ILE A 3 12.70 -2.03 -4.52
C ILE A 3 12.97 -1.36 -5.85
N THR A 4 12.16 -1.66 -6.85
CA THR A 4 12.22 -1.00 -8.16
C THR A 4 11.07 -0.02 -8.29
N PHE A 5 11.36 1.20 -8.74
CA PHE A 5 10.36 2.21 -9.00
C PHE A 5 10.25 2.48 -10.51
N LYS A 6 9.05 2.36 -11.06
CA LYS A 6 8.75 2.74 -12.45
C LYS A 6 7.65 3.79 -12.44
N SER A 7 8.00 5.00 -12.88
CA SER A 7 7.06 6.11 -12.99
C SER A 7 6.61 6.30 -14.43
N ASN A 8 5.31 6.55 -14.62
CA ASN A 8 4.82 7.10 -15.87
C ASN A 8 4.95 8.64 -15.83
N PRO A 9 5.68 9.26 -16.79
CA PRO A 9 5.86 10.72 -16.80
C PRO A 9 4.56 11.52 -17.06
N ASN A 10 3.48 10.87 -17.50
CA ASN A 10 2.25 11.55 -17.95
C ASN A 10 1.15 11.71 -16.89
N ILE A 11 1.49 11.67 -15.60
CA ILE A 11 0.50 11.78 -14.51
C ILE A 11 0.02 13.23 -14.28
N GLY A 12 0.74 14.21 -14.83
CA GLY A 12 0.44 15.64 -14.63
C GLY A 12 0.73 16.10 -13.20
N LYS A 13 0.32 17.33 -12.87
CA LYS A 13 0.45 17.90 -11.52
C LYS A 13 -0.84 17.63 -10.74
N ILE A 14 -0.72 17.02 -9.57
CA ILE A 14 -1.85 16.67 -8.71
C ILE A 14 -1.62 17.32 -7.35
N PRO A 15 -2.59 18.08 -6.81
CA PRO A 15 -2.51 18.58 -5.45
C PRO A 15 -2.54 17.41 -4.48
N LEU A 16 -1.51 17.28 -3.65
CA LEU A 16 -1.39 16.19 -2.68
C LEU A 16 -0.68 16.67 -1.41
N SER A 17 -1.08 16.12 -0.27
CA SER A 17 -0.35 16.31 0.98
C SER A 17 0.88 15.40 0.96
N ILE A 18 2.07 15.98 0.82
CA ILE A 18 3.33 15.24 0.79
C ILE A 18 3.48 14.38 2.04
N VAL A 19 3.09 14.91 3.20
CA VAL A 19 3.17 14.19 4.49
C VAL A 19 2.24 12.98 4.49
N ALA A 20 1.00 13.13 4.02
CA ALA A 20 0.02 12.06 4.00
C ALA A 20 0.41 10.97 2.99
N ILE A 21 0.76 11.35 1.76
CA ILE A 21 1.17 10.40 0.72
C ILE A 21 2.46 9.67 1.09
N LYS A 22 3.44 10.36 1.69
CA LYS A 22 4.64 9.69 2.22
C LYS A 22 4.26 8.60 3.21
N ARG A 23 3.31 8.85 4.11
CA ARG A 23 2.85 7.88 5.12
C ARG A 23 2.14 6.68 4.48
N VAL A 24 1.29 6.92 3.49
CA VAL A 24 0.63 5.86 2.70
C VAL A 24 1.67 4.94 2.07
N ILE A 25 2.60 5.52 1.30
CA ILE A 25 3.62 4.75 0.57
C ILE A 25 4.53 3.99 1.54
N THR A 26 4.97 4.61 2.64
CA THR A 26 5.82 3.92 3.63
C THR A 26 5.11 2.74 4.30
N ASN A 27 3.81 2.85 4.56
CA ASN A 27 3.04 1.75 5.14
C ASN A 27 2.86 0.61 4.13
N MET A 28 2.54 0.91 2.87
CA MET A 28 2.42 -0.10 1.81
C MET A 28 3.74 -0.85 1.60
N ILE A 29 4.85 -0.13 1.41
CA ILE A 29 6.17 -0.73 1.23
C ILE A 29 6.62 -1.46 2.50
N GLY A 30 6.32 -0.93 3.68
CA GLY A 30 6.62 -1.58 4.95
C GLY A 30 5.93 -2.93 5.09
N ASN A 31 4.64 -3.01 4.73
CA ASN A 31 3.90 -4.26 4.70
C ASN A 31 4.49 -5.23 3.66
N ALA A 32 4.73 -4.77 2.44
CA ALA A 32 5.35 -5.59 1.38
C ALA A 32 6.70 -6.18 1.83
N ARG A 33 7.58 -5.37 2.43
CA ARG A 33 8.88 -5.83 2.95
C ARG A 33 8.77 -6.84 4.08
N ARG A 34 7.69 -6.79 4.86
CA ARG A 34 7.48 -7.68 6.01
C ARG A 34 6.93 -9.03 5.58
N TYR A 35 6.05 -9.05 4.58
CA TYR A 35 5.29 -10.24 4.21
C TYR A 35 5.74 -10.86 2.87
N SER A 36 6.67 -10.25 2.14
CA SER A 36 7.24 -10.79 0.90
C SER A 36 8.76 -10.93 1.00
N GLU A 37 9.28 -12.07 0.55
CA GLU A 37 10.73 -12.30 0.40
C GLU A 37 11.26 -11.84 -0.97
N GLY A 38 10.38 -11.73 -1.97
CA GLY A 38 10.71 -11.34 -3.34
C GLY A 38 10.76 -9.83 -3.58
N ASP A 39 11.17 -9.43 -4.79
CA ASP A 39 11.27 -8.02 -5.19
C ASP A 39 9.94 -7.27 -5.07
N ILE A 40 10.04 -6.00 -4.69
CA ILE A 40 8.91 -5.09 -4.57
C ILE A 40 8.95 -4.12 -5.73
N GLU A 41 7.86 -4.04 -6.47
CA GLU A 41 7.71 -3.12 -7.58
C GLU A 41 6.76 -2.00 -7.17
N VAL A 42 7.19 -0.76 -7.35
CA VAL A 42 6.35 0.43 -7.13
C VAL A 42 6.11 1.10 -8.47
N LEU A 43 4.84 1.16 -8.87
CA LEU A 43 4.40 1.74 -10.14
C LEU A 43 3.61 3.02 -9.88
N SER A 44 3.77 4.02 -10.73
CA SER A 44 2.84 5.14 -10.78
C SER A 44 2.34 5.36 -12.21
N TYR A 45 1.03 5.56 -12.37
CA TYR A 45 0.41 5.79 -13.67
C TYR A 45 -0.90 6.56 -13.55
N PHE A 46 -1.35 7.14 -14.66
CA PHE A 46 -2.68 7.75 -14.75
C PHE A 46 -3.65 6.74 -15.36
N ASN A 47 -4.70 6.39 -14.63
CA ASN A 47 -5.79 5.57 -15.13
C ASN A 47 -6.81 6.47 -15.83
N SER A 48 -6.77 6.50 -17.17
CA SER A 48 -7.65 7.34 -17.99
C SER A 48 -9.14 7.00 -17.83
N ASN A 49 -9.49 5.73 -17.63
CA ASN A 49 -10.87 5.27 -17.49
C ASN A 49 -11.51 5.77 -16.19
N LYS A 50 -10.74 5.70 -15.09
CA LYS A 50 -11.20 6.14 -13.76
C LYS A 50 -10.88 7.61 -13.46
N LYS A 51 -10.06 8.24 -14.30
CA LYS A 51 -9.54 9.61 -14.14
C LYS A 51 -8.80 9.82 -12.81
N TYR A 52 -8.05 8.81 -12.37
CA TYR A 52 -7.25 8.86 -11.16
C TYR A 52 -5.77 8.64 -11.46
N ALA A 53 -4.90 9.30 -10.68
CA ALA A 53 -3.54 8.83 -10.54
C ALA A 53 -3.50 7.64 -9.59
N VAL A 54 -2.71 6.65 -9.96
CA VAL A 54 -2.55 5.40 -9.23
C VAL A 54 -1.10 5.29 -8.80
N ILE A 55 -0.90 4.90 -7.55
CA ILE A 55 0.36 4.39 -7.04
C ILE A 55 0.08 2.95 -6.63
N GLU A 56 0.79 2.01 -7.23
CA GLU A 56 0.65 0.58 -6.97
C GLU A 56 1.95 0.06 -6.34
N VAL A 57 1.82 -0.72 -5.28
CA VAL A 57 2.93 -1.45 -4.67
C VAL A 57 2.62 -2.91 -4.81
N LYS A 58 3.46 -3.62 -5.58
CA LYS A 58 3.34 -5.04 -5.85
C LYS A 58 4.42 -5.79 -5.09
N ASP A 59 4.00 -6.83 -4.40
CA ASP A 59 4.87 -7.77 -3.71
C ASP A 59 4.48 -9.22 -4.05
N ASN A 60 5.29 -10.18 -3.61
CA ASN A 60 5.08 -11.60 -3.85
C ASN A 60 4.86 -12.35 -2.53
N GLY A 61 4.20 -11.70 -1.56
CA GLY A 61 3.82 -12.30 -0.30
C GLY A 61 2.66 -13.29 -0.43
N PRO A 62 2.20 -13.89 0.69
CA PRO A 62 1.13 -14.88 0.68
C PRO A 62 -0.25 -14.33 0.30
N GLY A 63 -0.37 -13.01 0.12
CA GLY A 63 -1.65 -12.34 -0.11
C GLY A 63 -2.51 -12.22 1.16
N ILE A 64 -3.69 -11.66 1.00
CA ILE A 64 -4.71 -11.52 2.05
C ILE A 64 -5.89 -12.43 1.67
N PRO A 65 -6.36 -13.32 2.57
CA PRO A 65 -7.56 -14.12 2.31
C PRO A 65 -8.77 -13.23 2.00
N GLU A 66 -9.64 -13.67 1.08
CA GLU A 66 -10.80 -12.88 0.65
C GLU A 66 -11.73 -12.50 1.81
N SER A 67 -11.90 -13.42 2.78
CA SER A 67 -12.67 -13.19 4.01
C SER A 67 -12.11 -12.09 4.91
N GLU A 68 -10.86 -11.70 4.73
CA GLU A 68 -10.19 -10.69 5.56
C GLU A 68 -10.12 -9.32 4.86
N LEU A 69 -10.33 -9.23 3.54
CA LEU A 69 -10.06 -8.03 2.73
C LEU A 69 -10.75 -6.74 3.20
N GLU A 70 -11.98 -6.82 3.70
CA GLU A 70 -12.66 -5.64 4.24
C GLU A 70 -12.08 -5.24 5.60
N SER A 71 -11.77 -6.25 6.40
CA SER A 71 -11.43 -6.06 7.80
C SER A 71 -9.96 -5.77 8.06
N VAL A 72 -9.05 -6.05 7.11
CA VAL A 72 -7.64 -5.67 7.22
C VAL A 72 -7.41 -4.16 7.33
N PHE A 73 -8.41 -3.35 7.02
CA PHE A 73 -8.39 -1.89 7.22
C PHE A 73 -8.87 -1.47 8.61
N GLU A 74 -9.34 -2.39 9.46
CA GLU A 74 -9.71 -2.11 10.85
C GLU A 74 -8.45 -1.84 11.69
N PRO A 75 -8.46 -0.84 12.59
CA PRO A 75 -7.34 -0.57 13.48
C PRO A 75 -6.98 -1.79 14.34
N PHE A 76 -5.68 -2.05 14.51
CA PHE A 76 -5.12 -3.13 15.32
C PHE A 76 -5.39 -4.54 14.79
N LYS A 77 -6.05 -4.67 13.64
CA LYS A 77 -6.27 -5.97 13.02
C LYS A 77 -5.00 -6.46 12.33
N GLN A 78 -4.64 -7.70 12.61
CA GLN A 78 -3.58 -8.43 11.92
C GLN A 78 -4.23 -9.68 11.33
N GLY A 79 -3.95 -9.97 10.06
CA GLY A 79 -4.37 -11.22 9.44
C GLY A 79 -3.71 -12.42 10.13
N ASP A 80 -4.25 -13.60 9.87
CA ASP A 80 -3.82 -14.84 10.52
C ASP A 80 -2.31 -15.10 10.35
N ALA A 81 -1.78 -14.83 9.16
CA ALA A 81 -0.35 -14.94 8.82
C ALA A 81 0.53 -13.87 9.48
N ALA A 82 -0.06 -12.80 10.01
CA ALA A 82 0.63 -11.68 10.65
C ALA A 82 0.55 -11.71 12.18
N ARG A 83 -0.27 -12.59 12.78
CA ARG A 83 -0.44 -12.66 14.24
C ARG A 83 0.88 -12.97 14.94
N GLY A 84 1.24 -12.13 15.91
CA GLY A 84 2.47 -12.27 16.69
C GLY A 84 3.72 -11.71 15.99
N SER A 85 3.59 -11.14 14.78
CA SER A 85 4.67 -10.39 14.13
C SER A 85 4.81 -8.97 14.69
N GLU A 86 6.01 -8.38 14.58
CA GLU A 86 6.22 -6.97 14.92
C GLU A 86 5.31 -6.07 14.07
N GLY A 87 4.39 -5.32 14.70
CA GLY A 87 3.54 -4.36 14.01
C GLY A 87 2.28 -3.99 14.81
N SER A 88 1.86 -2.73 14.78
CA SER A 88 0.71 -2.27 15.57
C SER A 88 -0.67 -2.57 14.95
N GLY A 89 -0.73 -3.15 13.75
CA GLY A 89 -1.99 -3.33 13.00
C GLY A 89 -2.65 -2.02 12.56
N LEU A 90 -1.93 -0.89 12.58
CA LEU A 90 -2.47 0.42 12.19
C LEU A 90 -2.18 0.83 10.74
N GLY A 91 -1.28 0.12 10.06
CA GLY A 91 -0.74 0.56 8.76
C GLY A 91 -1.80 0.76 7.68
N LEU A 92 -2.65 -0.24 7.46
CA LEU A 92 -3.73 -0.20 6.47
C LEU A 92 -4.88 0.72 6.89
N ALA A 93 -5.22 0.77 8.18
CA ALA A 93 -6.21 1.72 8.71
C ALA A 93 -5.82 3.19 8.44
N ILE A 94 -4.53 3.52 8.61
CA ILE A 94 -3.99 4.85 8.27
C ILE A 94 -4.11 5.11 6.76
N ILE A 95 -3.79 4.13 5.93
CA ILE A 95 -3.91 4.26 4.47
C ILE A 95 -5.35 4.59 4.08
N LYS A 96 -6.31 3.78 4.56
CA LYS A 96 -7.73 3.99 4.28
C LYS A 96 -8.19 5.38 4.69
N ARG A 97 -7.84 5.83 5.91
CA ARG A 97 -8.19 7.17 6.38
C ARG A 97 -7.63 8.28 5.50
N ILE A 98 -6.42 8.15 4.96
CA ILE A 98 -5.81 9.19 4.11
C ILE A 98 -6.47 9.22 2.73
N VAL A 99 -6.86 8.06 2.18
CA VAL A 99 -7.45 7.95 0.84
C VAL A 99 -8.94 8.31 0.83
N ASP A 100 -9.66 8.06 1.92
CA ASP A 100 -11.09 8.37 2.06
C ASP A 100 -11.36 9.85 2.42
N MET A 101 -10.32 10.65 2.71
CA MET A 101 -10.41 12.09 3.01
C MET A 101 -10.52 12.93 1.74
#